data_AF-I2CR54-F1
#
_entry.id   AF-I2CR54-F1
#
_cell.length_a   1.000
_cell.length_b   1.000
_cell.length_c   1.000
_cell.angle_alpha   90.00
_cell.angle_beta   90.00
_cell.angle_gamma   90.00
#
_symmetry.space_group_name_H-M   'P 1'
#
loop_
_entity.id
_entity.type
_entity.pdbx_description
1 polymer ?
#
loop_
_entity_poly.entity_id
_entity_poly.type
_entity_poly.pdbx_seq_one_letter_code
_entity_poly.pdbx_strand_id
1 'polypeptide(L)'
;MRELGAGGKEAFYQGRVGRAIVEVVRAQGGCLTLEDLAAHESAWVEPIFTDYGPVRVWEIPPNGQGLTALLALNYLSALDRLEGLPHNGPDYLHQLLEVMRLAFADTRYFVADPALCPAPLPDLLSPAYAARRVAGFHPTRAQADVQAGTPTRSSSTVSFQVVDPAGNAVSFVNSNYMHFGSGLVPRGCGFTLQNRGHNFSLSPTHPNVLAPGKRPFHTIIPGLATRLDSGALYASFSNMGGFMQPQGHVQLLLNLLLHRMDPQAAVDAPRFCIQDGSAQGAAALEEGIEEDVLEEL
;
A
#
# COMPACT_ATOMS: atom_id res chain seq x y z
N MET A 1 -9.14 -3.57 -26.62
CA MET A 1 -10.42 -4.15 -26.14
C MET A 1 -10.98 -5.22 -27.07
N ARG A 2 -11.35 -4.95 -28.34
CA ARG A 2 -11.88 -6.00 -29.25
C ARG A 2 -10.96 -7.22 -29.40
N GLU A 3 -9.66 -7.01 -29.63
CA GLU A 3 -8.66 -8.09 -29.73
C GLU A 3 -8.59 -8.93 -28.44
N LEU A 4 -8.60 -8.28 -27.28
CA LEU A 4 -8.62 -8.94 -25.96
C LEU A 4 -9.91 -9.74 -25.75
N GLY A 5 -11.06 -9.20 -26.18
CA GLY A 5 -12.35 -9.90 -26.07
C GLY A 5 -12.45 -11.14 -26.95
N ALA A 6 -11.83 -11.13 -28.14
CA ALA A 6 -11.87 -12.24 -29.08
C ALA A 6 -10.79 -13.31 -28.81
N GLY A 7 -9.57 -12.90 -28.46
CA GLY A 7 -8.42 -13.80 -28.32
C GLY A 7 -7.85 -13.89 -26.90
N GLY A 8 -8.54 -13.33 -25.92
CA GLY A 8 -8.17 -13.41 -24.50
C GLY A 8 -6.76 -12.90 -24.20
N LYS A 9 -6.14 -13.46 -23.16
CA LYS A 9 -4.79 -13.09 -22.71
C LYS A 9 -3.75 -13.22 -23.82
N GLU A 10 -3.85 -14.27 -24.64
CA GLU A 10 -2.86 -14.58 -25.67
C GLU A 10 -2.79 -13.46 -26.73
N ALA A 11 -3.95 -12.93 -27.16
CA ALA A 11 -4.00 -11.80 -28.08
C ALA A 11 -3.35 -10.53 -27.52
N PHE A 12 -3.34 -10.35 -26.20
CA PHE A 12 -2.68 -9.22 -25.55
C PHE A 12 -1.17 -9.44 -25.41
N TYR A 13 -0.76 -10.54 -24.78
CA TYR A 13 0.65 -10.78 -24.41
C TYR A 13 1.52 -11.25 -25.58
N GLN A 14 0.96 -12.04 -26.51
CA GLN A 14 1.71 -12.66 -27.61
C GLN A 14 1.26 -12.14 -29.00
N GLY A 15 0.12 -11.45 -29.05
CA GLY A 15 -0.45 -10.89 -30.27
C GLY A 15 0.15 -9.54 -30.72
N ARG A 16 -0.63 -8.82 -31.52
CA ARG A 16 -0.26 -7.50 -32.07
C ARG A 16 0.07 -6.50 -30.96
N VAL A 17 -0.70 -6.52 -29.87
CA VAL A 17 -0.52 -5.61 -28.74
C VAL A 17 0.83 -5.82 -28.07
N GLY A 18 1.18 -7.06 -27.72
CA GLY A 18 2.48 -7.39 -27.11
C GLY A 18 3.67 -6.96 -27.98
N ARG A 19 3.59 -7.17 -29.30
CA ARG A 19 4.61 -6.68 -30.23
C ARG A 19 4.73 -5.15 -30.23
N ALA A 20 3.61 -4.43 -30.26
CA ALA A 20 3.62 -2.97 -30.21
C ALA A 20 4.21 -2.42 -28.89
N ILE A 21 4.00 -3.12 -27.77
CA ILE A 21 4.61 -2.80 -26.47
C ILE A 21 6.14 -2.94 -26.55
N VAL A 22 6.62 -4.08 -27.05
CA VAL A 22 8.06 -4.34 -27.19
C VAL A 22 8.72 -3.33 -28.13
N GLU A 23 8.10 -3.03 -29.26
CA GLU A 23 8.59 -2.04 -30.22
C GLU A 23 8.77 -0.66 -29.60
N VAL A 24 7.77 -0.13 -28.88
CA VAL A 24 7.87 1.22 -28.29
C VAL A 24 8.90 1.27 -27.16
N VAL A 25 9.05 0.19 -26.38
CA VAL A 25 10.04 0.11 -25.30
C VAL A 25 11.46 0.04 -25.88
N ARG A 26 11.69 -0.83 -26.88
CA ARG A 26 13.01 -0.97 -27.53
C ARG A 26 13.43 0.27 -28.31
N ALA A 27 12.48 0.98 -28.93
CA ALA A 27 12.76 2.26 -29.59
C ALA A 27 13.34 3.33 -28.64
N GLN A 28 13.13 3.17 -27.33
CA GLN A 28 13.69 4.04 -26.28
C GLN A 28 14.90 3.41 -25.56
N GLY A 29 15.46 2.32 -26.11
CA GLY A 29 16.60 1.61 -25.52
C GLY A 29 16.25 0.65 -24.37
N GLY A 30 14.97 0.34 -24.15
CA GLY A 30 14.54 -0.63 -23.14
C GLY A 30 14.80 -2.08 -23.55
N CYS A 31 14.81 -2.98 -22.56
CA CYS A 31 15.18 -4.39 -22.73
C CYS A 31 14.00 -5.37 -22.77
N LEU A 32 12.75 -4.90 -22.72
CA LEU A 32 11.57 -5.77 -22.73
C LEU A 32 11.50 -6.59 -24.03
N THR A 33 11.22 -7.88 -23.89
CA THR A 33 11.09 -8.85 -24.98
C THR A 33 9.66 -9.36 -25.09
N LEU A 34 9.34 -10.05 -26.20
CA LEU A 34 8.02 -10.69 -26.33
C LEU A 34 7.94 -11.94 -25.44
N GLU A 35 9.07 -12.60 -25.23
CA GLU A 35 9.24 -13.71 -24.32
C GLU A 35 8.92 -13.31 -22.88
N ASP A 36 9.34 -12.12 -22.43
CA ASP A 36 8.99 -11.58 -21.10
C ASP A 36 7.47 -11.41 -20.94
N LEU A 37 6.80 -10.92 -21.99
CA LEU A 37 5.33 -10.78 -21.98
C LEU A 37 4.64 -12.13 -22.03
N ALA A 38 5.14 -13.06 -22.84
CA ALA A 38 4.58 -14.40 -22.99
C ALA A 38 4.71 -15.24 -21.71
N ALA A 39 5.79 -15.05 -20.96
CA ALA A 39 6.06 -15.74 -19.70
C ALA A 39 5.27 -15.18 -18.50
N HIS A 40 4.52 -14.08 -18.68
CA HIS A 40 3.77 -13.46 -17.59
C HIS A 40 2.56 -14.31 -17.17
N GLU A 41 2.46 -14.58 -15.87
CA GLU A 41 1.29 -15.17 -15.24
C GLU A 41 0.84 -14.35 -14.02
N SER A 42 -0.47 -14.35 -13.76
CA SER A 42 -1.04 -13.80 -12.53
C SER A 42 -1.05 -14.87 -11.45
N ALA A 43 -0.57 -14.53 -10.25
CA ALA A 43 -0.51 -15.45 -9.13
C ALA A 43 -1.74 -15.31 -8.22
N TRP A 44 -2.32 -16.45 -7.85
CA TRP A 44 -3.19 -16.52 -6.67
C TRP A 44 -2.30 -16.59 -5.44
N VAL A 45 -2.55 -15.72 -4.47
CA VAL A 45 -1.76 -15.62 -3.25
C VAL A 45 -2.68 -15.70 -2.04
N GLU A 46 -2.17 -16.29 -0.96
CA GLU A 46 -2.87 -16.29 0.32
C GLU A 46 -2.72 -14.90 0.96
N PRO A 47 -3.82 -14.23 1.33
CA PRO A 47 -3.74 -12.92 1.99
C PRO A 47 -3.10 -13.05 3.37
N ILE A 48 -2.43 -11.98 3.79
CA ILE A 48 -1.92 -11.83 5.16
C ILE A 48 -2.89 -10.99 5.97
N PHE A 49 -2.81 -11.11 7.30
CA PHE A 49 -3.73 -10.40 8.17
C PHE A 49 -3.11 -9.97 9.50
N THR A 50 -3.79 -9.03 10.14
CA THR A 50 -3.68 -8.75 11.57
C THR A 50 -5.07 -8.59 12.17
N ASP A 51 -5.19 -8.87 13.45
CA ASP A 51 -6.45 -8.68 14.18
C ASP A 51 -6.40 -7.30 14.86
N TYR A 52 -7.45 -6.51 14.72
CA TYR A 52 -7.56 -5.18 15.32
C TYR A 52 -8.96 -4.96 15.87
N GLY A 53 -9.08 -4.90 17.20
CA GLY A 53 -10.37 -4.84 17.88
C GLY A 53 -11.27 -6.03 17.49
N PRO A 54 -12.50 -5.80 16.99
CA PRO A 54 -13.44 -6.87 16.67
C PRO A 54 -13.29 -7.46 15.25
N VAL A 55 -12.28 -7.04 14.48
CA VAL A 55 -12.11 -7.46 13.07
C VAL A 55 -10.72 -8.03 12.80
N ARG A 56 -10.67 -8.90 11.79
CA ARG A 56 -9.46 -9.27 11.07
C ARG A 56 -9.33 -8.41 9.83
N VAL A 57 -8.17 -7.78 9.67
CA VAL A 57 -7.83 -6.94 8.52
C VAL A 57 -6.92 -7.72 7.59
N TRP A 58 -7.30 -7.80 6.32
CA TRP A 58 -6.64 -8.58 5.29
C TRP A 58 -6.00 -7.68 4.24
N GLU A 59 -4.80 -8.07 3.84
CA GLU A 59 -4.00 -7.39 2.82
C GLU A 59 -3.30 -8.42 1.93
N ILE A 60 -2.92 -7.98 0.72
CA ILE A 60 -2.09 -8.78 -0.18
C ILE A 60 -0.67 -8.91 0.42
N PRO A 61 -0.05 -10.10 0.40
CA PRO A 61 1.32 -10.29 0.88
C PRO A 61 2.35 -9.48 0.06
N PRO A 62 3.61 -9.40 0.52
CA PRO A 62 4.72 -8.93 -0.31
C PRO A 62 4.69 -9.58 -1.70
N ASN A 63 5.03 -8.87 -2.77
CA ASN A 63 5.71 -7.57 -2.83
C ASN A 63 4.81 -6.33 -2.64
N GLY A 64 3.56 -6.49 -2.21
CA GLY A 64 2.67 -5.39 -1.83
C GLY A 64 3.03 -4.72 -0.50
N GLN A 65 2.71 -3.43 -0.37
CA GLN A 65 2.91 -2.66 0.87
C GLN A 65 1.75 -2.77 1.87
N GLY A 66 0.81 -3.69 1.68
CA GLY A 66 -0.34 -3.86 2.59
C GLY A 66 0.13 -4.25 3.99
N LEU A 67 1.29 -4.92 4.05
CA LEU A 67 2.05 -5.17 5.27
C LEU A 67 2.25 -3.91 6.13
N THR A 68 2.42 -2.73 5.54
CA THR A 68 2.61 -1.47 6.30
C THR A 68 1.38 -1.15 7.14
N ALA A 69 0.17 -1.32 6.58
CA ALA A 69 -1.08 -1.09 7.31
C ALA A 69 -1.26 -2.12 8.42
N LEU A 70 -0.97 -3.40 8.15
CA LEU A 70 -1.05 -4.46 9.15
C LEU A 70 -0.07 -4.25 10.31
N LEU A 71 1.18 -3.85 10.02
CA LEU A 71 2.15 -3.52 11.06
C LEU A 71 1.69 -2.34 11.91
N ALA A 72 1.22 -1.26 11.27
CA ALA A 72 0.73 -0.09 11.99
C ALA A 72 -0.45 -0.43 12.92
N LEU A 73 -1.44 -1.19 12.45
CA LEU A 73 -2.57 -1.63 13.28
C LEU A 73 -2.12 -2.52 14.45
N ASN A 74 -1.19 -3.44 14.20
CA ASN A 74 -0.61 -4.29 15.25
C ASN A 74 0.13 -3.45 16.31
N TYR A 75 0.91 -2.46 15.88
CA TYR A 75 1.64 -1.56 16.78
C TYR A 75 0.67 -0.68 17.59
N LEU A 76 -0.39 -0.16 16.96
CA LEU A 76 -1.44 0.60 17.64
C LEU A 76 -2.19 -0.27 18.67
N SER A 77 -2.48 -1.53 18.33
CA SER A 77 -3.11 -2.47 19.26
C SER A 77 -2.19 -2.79 20.44
N ALA A 78 -0.88 -2.89 20.22
CA ALA A 78 0.10 -3.10 21.28
C ALA A 78 0.32 -1.85 22.14
N LEU A 79 0.17 -0.66 21.56
CA LEU A 79 0.26 0.61 22.28
C LEU A 79 -0.89 0.76 23.25
N ASP A 80 -2.13 0.44 22.84
CA ASP A 80 -3.35 0.45 23.66
C ASP A 80 -3.61 1.81 24.36
N ARG A 81 -3.40 2.91 23.63
CA ARG A 81 -3.51 4.29 24.16
C ARG A 81 -4.32 5.26 23.30
N LEU A 82 -4.99 4.76 22.27
CA LEU A 82 -5.85 5.60 21.44
C LEU A 82 -7.24 5.83 22.02
N GLU A 83 -7.70 4.93 22.90
CA GLU A 83 -9.05 5.05 23.47
C GLU A 83 -9.19 6.31 24.33
N GLY A 84 -10.28 7.05 24.09
CA GLY A 84 -10.57 8.31 24.79
C GLY A 84 -9.85 9.55 24.22
N LEU A 85 -8.92 9.40 23.27
CA LEU A 85 -8.32 10.55 22.60
C LEU A 85 -9.30 11.20 21.60
N PRO A 86 -9.34 12.53 21.52
CA PRO A 86 -10.12 13.22 20.48
C PRO A 86 -9.64 12.83 19.08
N HIS A 87 -10.57 12.55 18.18
CA HIS A 87 -10.26 12.33 16.77
C HIS A 87 -9.51 13.55 16.21
N ASN A 88 -8.36 13.30 15.57
CA ASN A 88 -7.45 14.33 15.06
C ASN A 88 -6.94 15.34 16.12
N GLY A 89 -6.96 15.01 17.41
CA GLY A 89 -6.23 15.75 18.44
C GLY A 89 -4.71 15.50 18.35
N PRO A 90 -3.88 16.33 19.00
CA PRO A 90 -2.42 16.28 18.88
C PRO A 90 -1.84 14.95 19.35
N ASP A 91 -2.24 14.47 20.53
CA ASP A 91 -1.81 13.17 21.06
C ASP A 91 -2.22 11.98 20.17
N TYR A 92 -3.39 12.07 19.52
CA TYR A 92 -3.86 11.05 18.59
C TYR A 92 -3.01 11.03 17.32
N LEU A 93 -2.85 12.20 16.69
CA LEU A 93 -2.08 12.33 15.46
C LEU A 93 -0.60 11.98 15.68
N HIS A 94 0.01 12.42 16.78
CA HIS A 94 1.39 12.08 17.14
C HIS A 94 1.59 10.57 17.24
N GLN A 95 0.69 9.88 17.95
CA GLN A 95 0.74 8.41 18.07
C GLN A 95 0.64 7.72 16.72
N LEU A 96 -0.30 8.14 15.86
CA LEU A 96 -0.48 7.57 14.54
C LEU A 96 0.73 7.84 13.63
N LEU A 97 1.27 9.06 13.65
CA LEU A 97 2.44 9.46 12.86
C LEU A 97 3.67 8.62 13.22
N GLU A 98 4.00 8.52 14.50
CA GLU A 98 5.18 7.78 14.95
C GLU A 98 5.03 6.27 14.68
N VAL A 99 3.83 5.71 14.87
CA VAL A 99 3.57 4.30 14.52
C VAL A 99 3.66 4.05 13.02
N MET A 100 3.12 4.95 12.19
CA MET A 100 3.25 4.84 10.74
C MET A 100 4.72 4.94 10.30
N ARG A 101 5.53 5.80 10.93
CA ARG A 101 6.97 5.91 10.66
C ARG A 101 7.70 4.60 10.95
N LEU A 102 7.41 3.95 12.07
CA LEU A 102 7.96 2.64 12.41
C LEU A 102 7.56 1.58 11.37
N ALA A 103 6.27 1.52 11.00
CA ALA A 103 5.77 0.56 10.02
C ALA A 103 6.39 0.79 8.62
N PHE A 104 6.57 2.04 8.20
CA PHE A 104 7.25 2.38 6.95
C PHE A 104 8.73 2.00 6.96
N ALA A 105 9.43 2.20 8.07
CA ALA A 105 10.83 1.80 8.21
C ALA A 105 11.00 0.30 7.97
N ASP A 106 10.16 -0.52 8.61
CA ASP A 106 10.23 -1.98 8.48
C ASP A 106 9.85 -2.42 7.05
N THR A 107 8.75 -1.89 6.51
CA THR A 107 8.27 -2.30 5.18
C THR A 107 9.16 -1.87 4.03
N ARG A 108 9.78 -0.69 4.07
CA ARG A 108 10.72 -0.27 3.03
C ARG A 108 11.94 -1.19 2.93
N TYR A 109 12.37 -1.77 4.05
CA TYR A 109 13.47 -2.72 4.07
C TYR A 109 13.03 -4.14 3.66
N PHE A 110 11.96 -4.66 4.26
CA PHE A 110 11.59 -6.08 4.13
C PHE A 110 10.67 -6.41 2.96
N VAL A 111 9.90 -5.46 2.40
CA VAL A 111 9.01 -5.73 1.27
C VAL A 111 9.81 -5.78 -0.03
N ALA A 112 9.99 -6.99 -0.56
CA ALA A 112 10.62 -7.29 -1.85
C ALA A 112 9.84 -8.42 -2.57
N ASP A 113 10.30 -8.83 -3.75
CA ASP A 113 9.70 -9.99 -4.45
C ASP A 113 9.81 -11.25 -3.59
N PRO A 114 8.70 -11.85 -3.15
CA PRO A 114 8.73 -13.04 -2.30
C PRO A 114 9.38 -14.24 -2.97
N ALA A 115 9.41 -14.30 -4.32
CA ALA A 115 10.05 -15.40 -5.04
C ALA A 115 11.59 -15.37 -4.90
N LEU A 116 12.18 -14.21 -4.59
CA LEU A 116 13.63 -14.02 -4.53
C LEU A 116 14.13 -13.58 -3.14
N CYS A 117 13.28 -12.91 -2.36
CA CYS A 117 13.61 -12.43 -1.02
C CYS A 117 12.34 -12.41 -0.15
N PRO A 118 11.96 -13.56 0.46
CA PRO A 118 10.76 -13.62 1.29
C PRO A 118 10.94 -12.81 2.58
N ALA A 119 9.96 -11.98 2.89
CA ALA A 119 9.91 -11.27 4.18
C ALA A 119 9.58 -12.26 5.32
N PRO A 120 10.12 -12.08 6.54
CA PRO A 120 9.80 -12.91 7.69
C PRO A 120 8.41 -12.57 8.28
N LEU A 121 7.35 -12.83 7.52
CA LEU A 121 5.98 -12.39 7.81
C LEU A 121 5.44 -12.81 9.19
N PRO A 122 5.61 -14.08 9.64
CA PRO A 122 5.13 -14.48 10.97
C PRO A 122 5.78 -13.69 12.10
N ASP A 123 7.07 -13.37 11.97
CA ASP A 123 7.81 -12.60 12.97
C ASP A 123 7.38 -11.14 12.93
N LEU A 124 7.33 -10.52 11.75
CA LEU A 124 6.94 -9.12 11.56
C LEU A 124 5.52 -8.85 12.07
N LEU A 125 4.58 -9.78 11.85
CA LEU A 125 3.19 -9.65 12.27
C LEU A 125 2.92 -10.17 13.70
N SER A 126 3.96 -10.56 14.46
CA SER A 126 3.77 -11.08 15.82
C SER A 126 3.54 -9.96 16.85
N PRO A 127 2.70 -10.20 17.89
CA PRO A 127 2.56 -9.26 19.01
C PRO A 127 3.89 -8.97 19.74
N ALA A 128 4.79 -9.97 19.79
CA ALA A 128 6.10 -9.83 20.41
C ALA A 128 7.01 -8.85 19.65
N TYR A 129 6.98 -8.89 18.31
CA TYR A 129 7.71 -7.94 17.48
C TYR A 129 7.13 -6.53 17.63
N ALA A 130 5.80 -6.39 17.63
CA ALA A 130 5.11 -5.12 17.87
C ALA A 130 5.55 -4.47 19.19
N ALA A 131 5.50 -5.20 20.30
CA ALA A 131 5.92 -4.73 21.63
C ALA A 131 7.38 -4.22 21.63
N ARG A 132 8.28 -4.91 20.93
CA ARG A 132 9.69 -4.49 20.80
C ARG A 132 9.84 -3.20 19.99
N ARG A 133 9.06 -3.02 18.92
CA ARG A 133 9.17 -1.82 18.07
C ARG A 133 8.63 -0.58 18.76
N VAL A 134 7.55 -0.68 19.53
CA VAL A 134 6.96 0.46 20.26
C VAL A 134 7.69 0.81 21.56
N ALA A 135 8.65 0.02 22.02
CA ALA A 135 9.39 0.30 23.27
C ALA A 135 10.18 1.62 23.27
N GLY A 136 10.52 2.16 22.10
CA GLY A 136 11.15 3.48 21.96
C GLY A 136 10.17 4.64 21.78
N PHE A 137 8.86 4.36 21.66
CA PHE A 137 7.83 5.39 21.44
C PHE A 137 7.80 6.39 22.60
N HIS A 138 7.81 7.68 22.28
CA HIS A 138 7.67 8.75 23.27
C HIS A 138 6.38 9.55 22.98
N PRO A 139 5.48 9.72 23.96
CA PRO A 139 4.15 10.27 23.73
C PRO A 139 4.13 11.75 23.32
N THR A 140 5.21 12.48 23.58
CA THR A 140 5.29 13.94 23.35
C THR A 140 6.55 14.37 22.61
N ARG A 141 7.26 13.44 21.95
CA ARG A 141 8.51 13.75 21.24
C ARG A 141 8.73 12.84 20.05
N ALA A 142 8.94 13.42 18.87
CA ALA A 142 9.32 12.67 17.66
C ALA A 142 10.67 11.95 17.83
N GLN A 143 10.81 10.76 17.24
CA GLN A 143 12.07 10.03 17.26
C GLN A 143 13.15 10.64 16.36
N ALA A 144 14.37 10.80 16.91
CA ALA A 144 15.48 11.47 16.25
C ALA A 144 16.34 10.58 15.35
N ASP A 145 16.30 9.25 15.49
CA ASP A 145 17.16 8.32 14.74
C ASP A 145 16.37 7.18 14.09
N VAL A 146 15.72 7.47 12.96
CA VAL A 146 15.02 6.48 12.13
C VAL A 146 15.63 6.45 10.72
N GLN A 147 16.56 5.54 10.43
CA GLN A 147 17.29 5.45 9.13
C GLN A 147 16.50 4.58 8.10
N ALA A 148 16.45 4.77 6.77
CA ALA A 148 17.10 5.71 5.80
C ALA A 148 16.18 6.03 4.56
N GLY A 149 16.60 7.00 3.68
CA GLY A 149 15.77 7.98 2.93
C GLY A 149 15.25 7.80 1.46
N THR A 150 15.15 8.94 0.72
CA THR A 150 14.00 9.49 -0.07
C THR A 150 14.02 9.32 -1.62
N PRO A 151 12.86 9.22 -2.33
CA PRO A 151 12.27 10.41 -2.99
C PRO A 151 10.74 10.53 -2.89
N THR A 152 10.25 11.77 -2.96
CA THR A 152 8.83 12.16 -3.07
C THR A 152 8.21 11.66 -4.36
N ARG A 153 7.07 10.96 -4.26
CA ARG A 153 6.41 10.33 -5.40
C ARG A 153 4.90 10.32 -5.21
N SER A 154 4.20 11.15 -5.97
CA SER A 154 2.74 11.06 -6.11
C SER A 154 2.39 9.97 -7.14
N SER A 155 1.32 9.23 -6.84
CA SER A 155 0.86 8.10 -7.64
C SER A 155 -0.62 8.29 -7.96
N SER A 156 -0.98 8.08 -9.22
CA SER A 156 -2.38 8.08 -9.66
C SER A 156 -2.81 6.62 -9.75
N THR A 157 -3.63 6.21 -8.80
CA THR A 157 -4.19 4.86 -8.67
C THR A 157 -5.70 4.98 -8.82
N VAL A 158 -6.35 3.97 -9.40
CA VAL A 158 -7.79 3.83 -9.38
C VAL A 158 -8.13 2.62 -8.53
N SER A 159 -9.16 2.73 -7.70
CA SER A 159 -9.72 1.63 -6.93
C SER A 159 -11.23 1.64 -6.98
N PHE A 160 -11.83 0.47 -6.80
CA PHE A 160 -13.28 0.32 -6.68
C PHE A 160 -13.62 -0.91 -5.84
N GLN A 161 -14.79 -0.86 -5.21
CA GLN A 161 -15.30 -1.89 -4.31
C GLN A 161 -16.61 -2.42 -4.86
N VAL A 162 -16.78 -3.74 -4.87
CA VAL A 162 -18.03 -4.38 -5.28
C VAL A 162 -18.44 -5.37 -4.20
N VAL A 163 -19.69 -5.27 -3.74
CA VAL A 163 -20.33 -6.26 -2.87
C VAL A 163 -21.68 -6.60 -3.47
N ASP A 164 -22.02 -7.88 -3.56
CA ASP A 164 -23.29 -8.35 -4.12
C ASP A 164 -24.21 -9.00 -3.08
N PRO A 165 -25.51 -9.23 -3.40
CA PRO A 165 -26.45 -9.86 -2.47
C PRO A 165 -26.15 -11.32 -2.14
N ALA A 166 -25.28 -11.99 -2.90
CA ALA A 166 -24.84 -13.36 -2.61
C ALA A 166 -23.70 -13.39 -1.58
N GLY A 167 -23.21 -12.23 -1.15
CA GLY A 167 -22.11 -12.09 -0.20
C GLY A 167 -20.73 -12.12 -0.85
N ASN A 168 -20.63 -12.04 -2.18
CA ASN A 168 -19.34 -11.87 -2.83
C ASN A 168 -18.86 -10.44 -2.62
N ALA A 169 -17.56 -10.28 -2.38
CA ALA A 169 -16.92 -8.99 -2.26
C ALA A 169 -15.59 -8.94 -3.00
N VAL A 170 -15.30 -7.79 -3.61
CA VAL A 170 -14.06 -7.53 -4.32
C VAL A 170 -13.55 -6.15 -3.91
N SER A 171 -12.32 -6.13 -3.38
CA SER A 171 -11.50 -4.93 -3.34
C SER A 171 -10.52 -4.96 -4.51
N PHE A 172 -10.67 -4.02 -5.44
CA PHE A 172 -9.87 -3.97 -6.66
C PHE A 172 -9.12 -2.65 -6.76
N VAL A 173 -7.83 -2.75 -7.08
CA VAL A 173 -6.98 -1.58 -7.26
C VAL A 173 -6.02 -1.81 -8.42
N ASN A 174 -5.93 -0.85 -9.34
CA ASN A 174 -5.02 -0.88 -10.48
C ASN A 174 -4.37 0.49 -10.73
N SER A 175 -3.15 0.49 -11.26
CA SER A 175 -2.39 1.74 -11.45
C SER A 175 -1.22 1.56 -12.42
N ASN A 176 -0.97 2.62 -13.19
CA ASN A 176 0.26 2.80 -13.97
C ASN A 176 1.46 3.30 -13.15
N TYR A 177 1.33 3.32 -11.82
CA TYR A 177 2.20 3.91 -10.83
C TYR A 177 2.13 5.45 -10.78
N MET A 178 2.96 6.16 -11.56
CA MET A 178 2.94 7.63 -11.55
C MET A 178 2.10 8.15 -12.70
N HIS A 179 0.93 8.73 -12.44
CA HIS A 179 0.12 9.41 -13.48
C HIS A 179 -0.10 8.52 -14.72
N PHE A 180 0.39 8.95 -15.88
CA PHE A 180 0.34 8.22 -17.15
C PHE A 180 1.38 7.08 -17.26
N GLY A 181 2.11 6.77 -16.19
CA GLY A 181 3.17 5.78 -16.15
C GLY A 181 4.44 6.30 -16.79
N SER A 182 4.99 5.56 -17.75
CA SER A 182 6.20 5.95 -18.48
C SER A 182 5.93 6.99 -19.57
N GLY A 183 4.66 7.27 -19.88
CA GLY A 183 4.26 8.11 -21.01
C GLY A 183 4.41 7.41 -22.38
N LEU A 184 4.97 6.20 -22.43
CA LEU A 184 5.07 5.43 -23.67
C LEU A 184 3.70 4.91 -24.08
N VAL A 185 3.33 5.15 -25.34
CA VAL A 185 2.06 4.71 -25.95
C VAL A 185 2.37 3.74 -27.08
N PRO A 186 2.09 2.43 -26.94
CA PRO A 186 2.24 1.47 -28.03
C PRO A 186 1.37 1.87 -29.22
N ARG A 187 1.94 1.82 -30.42
CA ARG A 187 1.29 2.29 -31.65
C ARG A 187 -0.05 1.60 -31.86
N GLY A 188 -1.10 2.38 -32.07
CA GLY A 188 -2.45 1.87 -32.37
C GLY A 188 -3.07 1.03 -31.23
N CYS A 189 -2.60 1.21 -29.99
CA CYS A 189 -3.14 0.51 -28.82
C CYS A 189 -3.97 1.42 -27.90
N GLY A 190 -3.67 2.73 -27.87
CA GLY A 190 -4.50 3.73 -27.18
C GLY A 190 -4.42 3.72 -25.65
N PHE A 191 -3.35 3.14 -25.09
CA PHE A 191 -3.07 3.17 -23.65
C PHE A 191 -1.60 3.46 -23.39
N THR A 192 -1.27 3.93 -22.19
CA THR A 192 0.11 4.18 -21.76
C THR A 192 0.67 3.00 -20.97
N LEU A 193 1.99 2.84 -20.95
CA LEU A 193 2.68 1.80 -20.18
C LEU A 193 2.98 2.28 -18.74
N GLN A 194 2.90 1.38 -17.77
CA GLN A 194 3.29 1.66 -16.39
C GLN A 194 4.79 1.98 -16.26
N ASN A 195 5.18 2.72 -15.22
CA ASN A 195 6.59 2.92 -14.84
C ASN A 195 6.93 2.26 -13.48
N ARG A 196 6.24 1.19 -13.12
CA ARG A 196 6.35 0.50 -11.81
C ARG A 196 7.77 0.07 -11.43
N GLY A 197 8.62 -0.26 -12.41
CA GLY A 197 10.03 -0.61 -12.18
C GLY A 197 10.84 0.49 -11.47
N HIS A 198 10.36 1.73 -11.46
CA HIS A 198 10.96 2.84 -10.71
C HIS A 198 10.95 2.62 -9.18
N ASN A 199 10.18 1.64 -8.68
CA ASN A 199 10.23 1.22 -7.28
C ASN A 199 11.42 0.33 -6.93
N PHE A 200 12.22 -0.17 -7.87
CA PHE A 200 13.44 -0.90 -7.52
C PHE A 200 14.47 0.01 -6.83
N SER A 201 15.20 -0.58 -5.88
CA SER A 201 16.45 -0.02 -5.37
C SER A 201 17.59 -0.28 -6.36
N LEU A 202 18.53 0.66 -6.44
CA LEU A 202 19.80 0.47 -7.15
C LEU A 202 20.95 0.12 -6.21
N SER A 203 20.69 0.05 -4.89
CA SER A 203 21.68 -0.40 -3.93
C SER A 203 21.85 -1.93 -4.02
N PRO A 204 23.06 -2.45 -4.27
CA PRO A 204 23.31 -3.89 -4.45
C PRO A 204 22.93 -4.75 -3.23
N THR A 205 22.93 -4.17 -2.03
CA THR A 205 22.63 -4.88 -0.78
C THR A 205 21.16 -4.81 -0.38
N HIS A 206 20.34 -4.04 -1.08
CA HIS A 206 18.95 -3.83 -0.70
C HIS A 206 18.06 -5.01 -1.14
N PRO A 207 17.17 -5.54 -0.28
CA PRO A 207 16.27 -6.64 -0.63
C PRO A 207 15.46 -6.40 -1.90
N ASN A 208 14.98 -5.17 -2.11
CA ASN A 208 14.29 -4.73 -3.33
C ASN A 208 15.23 -4.21 -4.46
N VAL A 209 16.48 -4.68 -4.55
CA VAL A 209 17.38 -4.36 -5.67
C VAL A 209 16.82 -4.84 -7.01
N LEU A 210 17.03 -4.06 -8.08
CA LEU A 210 16.69 -4.43 -9.47
C LEU A 210 17.36 -5.76 -9.87
N ALA A 211 16.56 -6.70 -10.36
CA ALA A 211 17.05 -7.96 -10.91
C ALA A 211 16.12 -8.49 -12.03
N PRO A 212 16.63 -9.29 -12.99
CA PRO A 212 15.81 -9.90 -14.03
C PRO A 212 14.69 -10.78 -13.46
N GLY A 213 13.50 -10.73 -14.04
CA GLY A 213 12.34 -11.54 -13.62
C GLY A 213 11.74 -11.18 -12.25
N LYS A 214 12.34 -10.23 -11.53
CA LYS A 214 11.88 -9.77 -10.22
C LYS A 214 10.72 -8.78 -10.35
N ARG A 215 9.82 -8.80 -9.38
CA ARG A 215 8.75 -7.80 -9.21
C ARG A 215 9.20 -6.73 -8.21
N PRO A 216 9.06 -5.44 -8.54
CA PRO A 216 9.45 -4.36 -7.64
C PRO A 216 8.49 -4.23 -6.47
N PHE A 217 8.91 -3.59 -5.37
CA PHE A 217 8.01 -3.10 -4.33
C PHE A 217 6.74 -2.45 -4.92
N HIS A 218 5.58 -2.85 -4.44
CA HIS A 218 4.30 -2.46 -5.03
C HIS A 218 3.47 -1.62 -4.05
N THR A 219 3.12 -0.40 -4.48
CA THR A 219 2.33 0.50 -3.63
C THR A 219 0.83 0.19 -3.62
N ILE A 220 0.32 -0.57 -4.59
CA ILE A 220 -1.11 -0.86 -4.68
C ILE A 220 -1.54 -1.85 -3.60
N ILE A 221 -2.54 -1.50 -2.81
CA ILE A 221 -3.08 -2.35 -1.74
C ILE A 221 -4.62 -2.37 -1.73
N PRO A 222 -5.26 -3.48 -2.13
CA PRO A 222 -6.67 -3.71 -1.84
C PRO A 222 -6.84 -4.27 -0.42
N GLY A 223 -7.75 -3.69 0.37
CA GLY A 223 -8.04 -4.12 1.74
C GLY A 223 -9.42 -4.78 1.89
N LEU A 224 -9.48 -5.81 2.74
CA LEU A 224 -10.73 -6.39 3.24
C LEU A 224 -10.68 -6.46 4.77
N ALA A 225 -11.83 -6.35 5.42
CA ALA A 225 -11.98 -6.63 6.84
C ALA A 225 -13.14 -7.60 7.07
N THR A 226 -12.94 -8.57 7.96
CA THR A 226 -13.96 -9.54 8.37
C THR A 226 -14.13 -9.54 9.87
N ARG A 227 -15.33 -9.78 10.37
CA ARG A 227 -15.58 -9.88 11.81
C ARG A 227 -14.95 -11.15 12.38
N LEU A 228 -14.33 -11.05 13.56
CA LEU A 228 -13.70 -12.21 14.22
C LEU A 228 -14.72 -13.22 14.77
N ASP A 229 -15.90 -12.74 15.18
CA ASP A 229 -16.94 -13.57 15.81
C ASP A 229 -17.65 -14.51 14.82
N SER A 230 -17.79 -14.08 13.57
CA SER A 230 -18.65 -14.71 12.56
C SER A 230 -17.93 -15.01 11.25
N GLY A 231 -16.75 -14.43 11.03
CA GLY A 231 -16.07 -14.46 9.73
C GLY A 231 -16.78 -13.64 8.64
N ALA A 232 -17.88 -12.96 8.97
CA ALA A 232 -18.66 -12.18 8.00
C ALA A 232 -17.86 -10.96 7.49
N LEU A 233 -18.07 -10.59 6.23
CA LEU A 233 -17.50 -9.37 5.66
C LEU A 233 -17.92 -8.16 6.50
N TYR A 234 -16.93 -7.41 6.99
CA TYR A 234 -17.14 -6.14 7.67
C TYR A 234 -17.04 -4.97 6.69
N ALA A 235 -15.97 -4.93 5.88
CA ALA A 235 -15.74 -3.88 4.90
C ALA A 235 -14.90 -4.37 3.72
N SER A 236 -15.21 -3.86 2.53
CA SER A 236 -14.30 -3.82 1.39
C SER A 236 -13.82 -2.40 1.22
N PHE A 237 -12.51 -2.18 1.25
CA PHE A 237 -11.96 -0.84 1.27
C PHE A 237 -10.66 -0.72 0.50
N SER A 238 -10.33 0.51 0.18
CA SER A 238 -9.04 0.89 -0.35
C SER A 238 -8.88 2.40 -0.15
N ASN A 239 -7.66 2.88 -0.10
CA ASN A 239 -7.37 4.29 -0.28
C ASN A 239 -6.47 4.47 -1.50
N MET A 240 -6.63 5.56 -2.25
CA MET A 240 -5.78 5.84 -3.43
C MET A 240 -4.61 6.75 -3.03
N GLY A 241 -3.51 6.73 -3.81
CA GLY A 241 -2.42 7.70 -3.65
C GLY A 241 -1.09 7.15 -3.16
N GLY A 242 -0.57 6.07 -3.76
CA GLY A 242 0.83 5.67 -3.54
C GLY A 242 1.13 5.28 -2.09
N PHE A 243 1.99 6.04 -1.40
CA PHE A 243 2.34 5.80 0.00
C PHE A 243 1.26 6.28 1.00
N MET A 244 0.26 7.04 0.54
CA MET A 244 -0.92 7.37 1.35
C MET A 244 -1.86 6.16 1.54
N GLN A 245 -1.73 5.10 0.73
CA GLN A 245 -2.64 3.96 0.81
C GLN A 245 -2.63 3.29 2.20
N PRO A 246 -1.48 2.83 2.76
CA PRO A 246 -1.49 2.18 4.07
C PRO A 246 -1.90 3.14 5.21
N GLN A 247 -1.51 4.42 5.11
CA GLN A 247 -1.90 5.46 6.07
C GLN A 247 -3.41 5.69 6.07
N GLY A 248 -4.02 5.74 4.88
CA GLY A 248 -5.45 5.86 4.71
C GLY A 248 -6.21 4.60 5.14
N HIS A 249 -5.65 3.41 4.94
CA HIS A 249 -6.25 2.17 5.44
C HIS A 249 -6.35 2.19 6.97
N VAL A 250 -5.27 2.59 7.66
CA VAL A 250 -5.25 2.72 9.13
C VAL A 250 -6.25 3.77 9.58
N GLN A 251 -6.19 4.99 9.03
CA GLN A 251 -7.09 6.08 9.41
C GLN A 251 -8.57 5.72 9.18
N LEU A 252 -8.92 5.14 8.03
CA LEU A 252 -10.28 4.69 7.74
C LEU A 252 -10.77 3.64 8.74
N LEU A 253 -9.93 2.63 9.05
CA LEU A 253 -10.30 1.57 9.99
C LEU A 253 -10.46 2.11 11.41
N LEU A 254 -9.62 3.05 11.86
CA LEU A 254 -9.77 3.72 13.15
C LEU A 254 -11.06 4.55 13.19
N ASN A 255 -11.39 5.28 12.13
CA ASN A 255 -12.62 6.05 12.05
C ASN A 255 -13.86 5.16 12.20
N LEU A 256 -13.88 4.00 11.53
CA LEU A 256 -14.95 3.02 11.62
C LEU A 256 -15.02 2.30 12.97
N LEU A 257 -13.88 1.87 13.52
CA LEU A 257 -13.82 0.95 14.67
C LEU A 257 -13.71 1.69 16.01
N LEU A 258 -12.80 2.66 16.09
CA LEU A 258 -12.51 3.42 17.31
C LEU A 258 -13.52 4.57 17.47
N HIS A 259 -13.69 5.39 16.44
CA HIS A 259 -14.56 6.56 16.48
C HIS A 259 -16.01 6.27 16.07
N ARG A 260 -16.31 5.03 15.67
CA ARG A 260 -17.67 4.54 15.33
C ARG A 260 -18.39 5.41 14.30
N MET A 261 -17.63 5.99 13.38
CA MET A 261 -18.17 6.74 12.26
C MET A 261 -18.88 5.79 11.29
N ASP A 262 -19.93 6.28 10.63
CA ASP A 262 -20.48 5.58 9.47
C ASP A 262 -19.49 5.63 8.28
N PRO A 263 -19.67 4.79 7.24
CA PRO A 263 -18.72 4.72 6.14
C PRO A 263 -18.46 6.03 5.40
N GLN A 264 -19.47 6.90 5.27
CA GLN A 264 -19.32 8.17 4.58
C GLN A 264 -18.53 9.14 5.45
N ALA A 265 -18.92 9.28 6.72
CA ALA A 265 -18.20 10.12 7.68
C ALA A 265 -16.73 9.68 7.86
N ALA A 266 -16.46 8.37 7.88
CA ALA A 266 -15.10 7.84 7.97
C ALA A 266 -14.23 8.19 6.75
N VAL A 267 -14.84 8.30 5.57
CA VAL A 267 -14.17 8.72 4.33
C VAL A 267 -14.00 10.24 4.27
N ASP A 268 -14.98 11.01 4.73
CA ASP A 268 -14.96 12.47 4.69
C ASP A 268 -14.04 13.10 5.76
N ALA A 269 -13.73 12.34 6.81
CA ALA A 269 -12.85 12.79 7.88
C ALA A 269 -11.47 13.25 7.35
N PRO A 270 -10.99 14.44 7.77
CA PRO A 270 -9.68 14.96 7.38
C PRO A 270 -8.55 14.02 7.77
N ARG A 271 -7.54 13.89 6.91
CA ARG A 271 -6.43 12.95 7.07
C ARG A 271 -5.10 13.63 7.21
N PHE A 272 -4.16 12.90 7.80
CA PHE A 272 -2.75 13.19 7.67
C PHE A 272 -2.08 12.26 6.64
N CYS A 273 -0.95 12.69 6.12
CA CYS A 273 -0.09 11.91 5.24
C CYS A 273 1.38 12.26 5.46
N ILE A 274 2.19 11.27 5.81
CA ILE A 274 3.64 11.30 5.65
C ILE A 274 3.90 11.23 4.15
N GLN A 275 4.29 12.36 3.56
CA GLN A 275 4.20 12.62 2.11
C GLN A 275 4.95 11.61 1.23
N ASP A 276 6.05 11.06 1.73
CA ASP A 276 6.89 10.11 0.99
C ASP A 276 6.82 8.68 1.55
N GLY A 277 5.98 8.44 2.57
CA GLY A 277 5.95 7.18 3.32
C GLY A 277 7.34 6.75 3.79
N SER A 278 8.20 7.70 4.15
CA SER A 278 9.48 7.45 4.79
C SER A 278 9.37 7.74 6.28
N ALA A 279 10.21 7.09 7.08
CA ALA A 279 10.15 7.28 8.52
C ALA A 279 10.56 8.68 8.99
N GLN A 280 11.21 9.47 8.13
CA GLN A 280 11.58 10.86 8.40
C GLN A 280 10.75 11.86 7.57
N GLY A 281 9.71 11.38 6.88
CA GLY A 281 8.91 12.21 5.99
C GLY A 281 8.19 13.33 6.74
N ALA A 282 8.05 14.47 6.08
CA ALA A 282 7.18 15.54 6.54
C ALA A 282 5.73 15.05 6.57
N ALA A 283 5.03 15.36 7.66
CA ALA A 283 3.60 15.16 7.75
C ALA A 283 2.89 16.32 7.05
N ALA A 284 1.93 15.99 6.19
CA ALA A 284 0.95 16.92 5.65
C ALA A 284 -0.40 16.60 6.29
N LEU A 285 -1.19 17.62 6.57
CA LEU A 285 -2.51 17.53 7.19
C LEU A 285 -3.50 18.21 6.26
N GLU A 286 -4.68 17.61 6.08
CA GLU A 286 -5.76 18.22 5.30
C GLU A 286 -6.40 19.39 6.04
N GLU A 287 -6.99 20.32 5.28
CA GLU A 287 -7.85 21.37 5.80
C GLU A 287 -9.02 20.75 6.59
N GLY A 288 -9.28 21.27 7.78
CA GLY A 288 -10.24 20.69 8.74
C GLY A 288 -9.61 20.02 9.96
N ILE A 289 -8.27 19.94 10.02
CA ILE A 289 -7.53 19.73 11.26
C ILE A 289 -7.11 21.11 11.79
N GLU A 290 -7.45 21.39 13.05
CA GLU A 290 -7.27 22.72 13.65
C GLU A 290 -5.79 23.15 13.69
N GLU A 291 -5.55 24.46 13.54
CA GLU A 291 -4.18 25.02 13.47
C GLU A 291 -3.42 24.91 14.81
N ASP A 292 -4.11 24.89 15.94
CA ASP A 292 -3.48 24.70 17.26
C ASP A 292 -2.86 23.29 17.40
N VAL A 293 -3.51 22.27 16.82
CA VAL A 293 -2.97 20.90 16.74
C VAL A 293 -1.68 20.85 15.94
N LEU A 294 -1.57 21.66 14.87
CA LEU A 294 -0.36 21.77 14.06
C LEU A 294 0.82 22.39 14.84
N GLU A 295 0.56 23.33 15.74
CA GLU A 295 1.60 23.97 16.56
C GLU A 295 2.14 23.04 17.67
N GLU A 296 1.35 22.06 18.09
CA GLU A 296 1.70 21.09 19.14
C GLU A 296 2.46 19.83 18.64
N LEU A 297 2.39 19.53 17.33
CA LEU A 297 3.03 18.36 16.69
C LEU A 297 4.50 18.59 16.30
#